data_AF-A0AAP2KZ00-F1
#
_entry.id   AF-A0AAP2KZ00-F1
#
_cell.length_a   1.000
_cell.length_b   1.000
_cell.length_c   1.000
_cell.angle_alpha   90.00
_cell.angle_beta   90.00
_cell.angle_gamma   90.00
#
_symmetry.space_group_name_H-M   'P 1'
#
loop_
_entity.id
_entity.type
_entity.pdbx_description
1 polymer ?
#
loop_
_entity_poly.entity_id
_entity_poly.type
_entity_poly.pdbx_seq_one_letter_code
_entity_poly.pdbx_strand_id
1 'polypeptide(L)'
;MTGEHQEAHDQDRENRAGISPEDIAEPDRKPRGRRPLARIAIVVGGLAAIGLAAVAGYGVISSGVADLASGYGYGDDAEGPSLESRLQQQQQTLDQLRDRLDTLEAERASDVALGRNVDARLDRLAEHVEANAQMKQRLDHLASADEVDGLSQRIDELSGSVDVRFSAVRETEQGLEASIDALRERLEKRKAKPRQDQASRSRRKSPTPPFTIAGVERRGDRRFLAIADGEVASLSDLRLIRAGQSVGRWRLSSIDGRSASFTVDGRDVVVSLP
;
A
#
# COMPACT_ATOMS: atom_id res chain seq x y z
N MET A 1 -73.82 -27.65 -32.92
CA MET A 1 -72.94 -26.47 -33.08
C MET A 1 -71.99 -26.51 -31.88
N THR A 2 -70.94 -27.34 -31.96
CA THR A 2 -69.55 -26.96 -32.37
C THR A 2 -68.90 -26.12 -31.28
N GLY A 3 -67.75 -26.42 -30.68
CA GLY A 3 -66.65 -27.38 -30.90
C GLY A 3 -65.54 -26.90 -29.94
N GLU A 4 -64.96 -27.76 -29.11
CA GLU A 4 -63.72 -28.51 -29.38
C GLU A 4 -62.42 -27.77 -29.00
N HIS A 5 -61.54 -28.54 -28.34
CA HIS A 5 -60.10 -28.39 -28.13
C HIS A 5 -59.55 -27.57 -26.95
N GLN A 6 -59.48 -28.31 -25.84
CA GLN A 6 -58.37 -28.39 -24.88
C GLN A 6 -57.17 -29.10 -25.54
N GLU A 7 -56.02 -28.45 -25.73
CA GLU A 7 -54.72 -29.13 -25.99
C GLU A 7 -53.50 -28.18 -25.86
N ALA A 8 -52.42 -28.70 -25.26
CA ALA A 8 -51.05 -28.15 -25.11
C ALA A 8 -50.89 -26.93 -24.16
N HIS A 9 -50.21 -26.98 -23.03
CA HIS A 9 -48.93 -27.62 -22.73
C HIS A 9 -48.87 -27.95 -21.24
N ASP A 10 -49.13 -29.21 -20.90
CA ASP A 10 -48.82 -29.84 -19.62
C ASP A 10 -47.98 -31.06 -19.96
N GLN A 11 -46.65 -30.90 -19.89
CA GLN A 11 -45.66 -31.97 -20.05
C GLN A 11 -44.29 -31.37 -19.77
N ASP A 12 -43.84 -31.54 -18.52
CA ASP A 12 -42.43 -31.70 -18.09
C ASP A 12 -42.24 -31.46 -16.58
N ARG A 13 -43.31 -31.62 -15.79
CA ARG A 13 -43.22 -31.76 -14.32
C ARG A 13 -43.09 -33.21 -13.84
N GLU A 14 -42.79 -34.14 -14.73
CA GLU A 14 -42.74 -35.55 -14.41
C GLU A 14 -41.47 -36.20 -14.94
N ASN A 15 -40.37 -36.05 -14.19
CA ASN A 15 -39.43 -37.16 -14.02
C ASN A 15 -38.57 -36.96 -12.78
N ARG A 16 -39.18 -37.38 -11.67
CA ARG A 16 -38.54 -37.67 -10.39
C ARG A 16 -37.92 -39.07 -10.48
N ALA A 17 -36.63 -39.12 -10.20
CA ALA A 17 -35.87 -40.25 -9.65
C ALA A 17 -35.73 -41.53 -10.50
N GLY A 18 -34.47 -41.85 -10.80
CA GLY A 18 -34.01 -43.22 -11.02
C GLY A 18 -33.28 -43.38 -12.34
N ILE A 19 -31.94 -43.28 -12.29
CA ILE A 19 -30.95 -44.20 -12.88
C ILE A 19 -29.57 -43.61 -12.52
N SER A 20 -28.90 -44.27 -11.59
CA SER A 20 -27.44 -44.49 -11.63
C SER A 20 -27.29 -45.96 -12.08
N PRO A 21 -26.16 -46.48 -12.59
CA PRO A 21 -24.86 -45.87 -12.92
C PRO A 21 -24.27 -46.40 -14.24
N GLU A 22 -23.89 -45.59 -15.22
CA GLU A 22 -22.84 -45.93 -16.21
C GLU A 22 -22.72 -44.84 -17.27
N ASP A 23 -21.49 -44.62 -17.74
CA ASP A 23 -21.14 -43.91 -18.96
C ASP A 23 -21.47 -42.42 -19.05
N ILE A 24 -20.74 -41.60 -18.29
CA ILE A 24 -20.04 -40.45 -18.91
C ILE A 24 -18.60 -40.43 -18.38
N ALA A 25 -17.71 -40.88 -19.24
CA ALA A 25 -16.26 -40.93 -19.12
C ALA A 25 -15.66 -39.70 -18.40
N GLU A 26 -15.28 -39.93 -17.15
CA GLU A 26 -14.28 -39.15 -16.43
C GLU A 26 -12.95 -39.27 -17.21
N PRO A 27 -12.33 -38.17 -17.67
CA PRO A 27 -11.03 -38.27 -18.30
C PRO A 27 -10.03 -38.72 -17.23
N ASP A 28 -9.65 -39.99 -17.32
CA ASP A 28 -8.55 -40.71 -16.67
C ASP A 28 -7.59 -39.78 -15.89
N ARG A 29 -7.97 -39.46 -14.65
CA ARG A 29 -7.06 -38.90 -13.67
C ARG A 29 -6.56 -40.05 -12.82
N LYS A 30 -5.51 -40.72 -13.34
CA LYS A 30 -4.56 -41.51 -12.56
C LYS A 30 -4.47 -40.96 -11.13
N PRO A 31 -4.61 -41.79 -10.08
CA PRO A 31 -4.35 -41.33 -8.73
C PRO A 31 -2.89 -40.86 -8.69
N ARG A 32 -2.69 -39.54 -8.68
CA ARG A 32 -1.38 -38.94 -8.47
C ARG A 32 -0.98 -39.36 -7.07
N GLY A 33 -0.09 -40.35 -7.02
CA GLY A 33 0.44 -40.91 -5.81
C GLY A 33 0.80 -39.80 -4.83
N ARG A 34 0.42 -40.01 -3.58
CA ARG A 34 0.83 -39.20 -2.44
C ARG A 34 2.35 -39.05 -2.50
N ARG A 35 2.83 -37.92 -3.03
CA ARG A 35 4.23 -37.54 -2.97
C ARG A 35 4.43 -36.83 -1.64
N PRO A 36 5.15 -37.41 -0.68
CA PRO A 36 5.46 -36.71 0.55
C PRO A 36 6.27 -35.46 0.19
N LEU A 37 5.89 -34.36 0.85
CA LEU A 37 6.53 -33.06 0.80
C LEU A 37 8.04 -33.22 0.86
N ALA A 38 8.73 -32.53 -0.06
CA ALA A 38 10.17 -32.41 -0.11
C ALA A 38 10.70 -31.96 1.26
N ARG A 39 11.14 -32.93 2.06
CA ARG A 39 12.04 -32.67 3.17
C ARG A 39 13.38 -32.35 2.51
N ILE A 40 13.82 -31.11 2.66
CA ILE A 40 15.20 -30.73 2.42
C ILE A 40 16.04 -31.63 3.32
N ALA A 41 16.59 -32.70 2.75
CA ALA A 41 17.62 -33.49 3.38
C ALA A 41 18.88 -32.62 3.32
N ILE A 42 19.18 -31.93 4.43
CA ILE A 42 20.54 -31.49 4.67
C ILE A 42 21.35 -32.79 4.74
N VAL A 43 22.19 -33.00 3.72
CA VAL A 43 23.19 -34.04 3.71
C VAL A 43 24.19 -33.66 4.81
N VAL A 44 23.98 -34.17 6.02
CA VAL A 44 25.06 -34.36 7.00
C VAL A 44 25.86 -35.55 6.49
N GLY A 45 26.62 -35.31 5.42
CA GLY A 45 27.64 -36.22 4.95
C GLY A 45 28.87 -35.99 5.80
N GLY A 46 29.19 -36.95 6.67
CA GLY A 46 30.50 -36.91 7.35
C GLY A 46 30.60 -37.55 8.73
N LEU A 47 29.72 -38.45 9.18
CA LEU A 47 29.97 -39.20 10.44
C LEU A 47 29.62 -40.69 10.33
N ALA A 48 30.18 -41.36 9.32
CA ALA A 48 30.23 -42.82 9.26
C ALA A 48 31.49 -43.35 8.55
N ALA A 49 32.61 -42.62 8.63
CA ALA A 49 33.88 -43.06 8.04
C ALA A 49 35.05 -43.22 9.01
N ILE A 50 34.98 -42.75 10.27
CA ILE A 50 36.09 -42.97 11.24
C ILE A 50 35.53 -43.32 12.63
N GLY A 51 34.57 -44.25 12.66
CA GLY A 51 34.32 -45.11 13.82
C GLY A 51 35.04 -46.47 13.70
N LEU A 52 36.01 -46.57 12.79
CA LEU A 52 36.82 -47.77 12.51
C LEU A 52 38.33 -47.44 12.55
N ALA A 53 38.73 -46.52 13.42
CA ALA A 53 40.13 -46.35 13.82
C ALA A 53 40.30 -46.26 15.35
N ALA A 54 39.30 -46.74 16.10
CA ALA A 54 39.34 -46.82 17.57
C ALA A 54 39.28 -48.28 18.09
N VAL A 55 39.55 -49.27 17.23
CA VAL A 55 39.72 -50.69 17.62
C VAL A 55 41.13 -51.23 17.33
N ALA A 56 41.99 -50.48 16.64
CA ALA A 56 43.39 -50.87 16.39
C ALA A 56 44.40 -50.24 17.38
N GLY A 57 43.95 -49.88 18.58
CA GLY A 57 44.79 -49.29 19.64
C GLY A 57 44.89 -50.14 20.92
N TYR A 58 44.24 -51.30 20.95
CA TYR A 58 44.23 -52.22 22.09
C TYR A 58 44.77 -53.59 21.66
N GLY A 59 46.00 -53.63 21.16
CA GLY A 59 46.57 -54.84 20.58
C GLY A 59 48.09 -54.92 20.55
N VAL A 60 48.80 -54.14 21.38
CA VAL A 60 50.27 -54.25 21.50
C VAL A 60 50.73 -54.22 22.96
N ILE A 61 49.94 -54.77 23.89
CA ILE A 61 50.42 -55.10 25.23
C ILE A 61 49.87 -56.48 25.62
N SER A 62 50.37 -57.54 25.00
CA SER A 62 50.23 -58.90 25.55
C SER A 62 51.23 -59.97 25.05
N SER A 63 52.23 -59.65 24.23
CA SER A 63 53.29 -60.62 23.88
C SER A 63 54.64 -60.30 24.54
N GLY A 64 54.62 -59.94 25.83
CA GLY A 64 55.82 -59.60 26.60
C GLY A 64 55.98 -60.37 27.91
N VAL A 65 55.19 -61.44 28.14
CA VAL A 65 55.31 -62.30 29.33
C VAL A 65 55.28 -63.80 29.01
N ALA A 66 55.37 -64.17 27.73
CA ALA A 66 55.41 -65.58 27.31
C ALA A 66 56.82 -66.07 26.95
N ASP A 67 57.88 -65.38 27.43
CA ASP A 67 59.26 -65.81 27.17
C ASP A 67 60.16 -65.76 28.40
N LEU A 68 59.64 -66.24 29.54
CA LEU A 68 60.45 -66.53 30.73
C LEU A 68 60.59 -68.03 31.04
N ALA A 69 60.24 -68.91 30.09
CA ALA A 69 60.24 -70.35 30.35
C ALA A 69 60.90 -71.21 29.27
N SER A 70 61.44 -70.65 28.19
CA SER A 70 62.11 -71.46 27.17
C SER A 70 63.32 -70.75 26.60
N GLY A 71 64.51 -71.29 26.84
CA GLY A 71 65.66 -71.04 25.98
C GLY A 71 66.86 -70.40 26.64
N TYR A 72 67.61 -71.20 27.40
CA TYR A 72 69.06 -71.18 27.26
C TYR A 72 69.37 -71.56 25.81
N GLY A 73 69.44 -70.57 24.93
CA GLY A 73 69.64 -70.75 23.50
C GLY A 73 70.41 -69.55 22.96
N TYR A 74 71.72 -69.62 23.12
CA TYR A 74 72.67 -68.71 22.47
C TYR A 74 72.58 -68.97 20.96
N GLY A 75 71.95 -68.05 20.23
CA GLY A 75 71.74 -68.14 18.79
C GLY A 75 71.68 -66.73 18.19
N ASP A 76 72.65 -66.47 17.34
CA ASP A 76 72.87 -65.31 16.47
C ASP A 76 71.60 -64.78 15.77
N ASP A 77 71.64 -63.48 15.44
CA ASP A 77 70.85 -62.79 14.41
C ASP A 77 69.34 -62.53 14.68
N ALA A 78 69.04 -61.76 15.72
CA ALA A 78 67.82 -60.96 15.76
C ALA A 78 68.17 -59.48 15.94
N GLU A 79 68.50 -58.81 14.83
CA GLU A 79 68.60 -57.34 14.80
C GLU A 79 67.22 -56.74 15.11
N GLY A 80 66.96 -56.47 16.39
CA GLY A 80 65.83 -55.65 16.80
C GLY A 80 65.93 -54.25 16.17
N PRO A 81 64.80 -53.55 15.96
CA PRO A 81 64.80 -52.23 15.36
C PRO A 81 65.73 -51.30 16.14
N SER A 82 66.68 -50.66 15.43
CA SER A 82 67.66 -49.75 16.01
C SER A 82 66.98 -48.63 16.81
N LEU A 83 67.63 -48.10 17.85
CA LEU A 83 67.09 -46.99 18.65
C LEU A 83 66.71 -45.78 17.79
N GLU A 84 67.45 -45.56 16.71
CA GLU A 84 67.18 -44.51 15.72
C GLU A 84 65.83 -44.70 15.04
N SER A 85 65.50 -45.93 14.62
CA SER A 85 64.20 -46.21 13.99
C SER A 85 63.03 -45.98 14.96
N ARG A 86 63.21 -46.29 16.25
CA ARG A 86 62.21 -46.04 17.30
C ARG A 86 62.03 -44.54 17.58
N LEU A 87 63.12 -43.78 17.62
CA LEU A 87 63.06 -42.32 17.78
C LEU A 87 62.37 -41.65 16.58
N GLN A 88 62.70 -42.09 15.36
CA GLN A 88 62.04 -41.60 14.15
C GLN A 88 60.53 -41.92 14.15
N GLN A 89 60.16 -43.13 14.58
CA GLN A 89 58.76 -43.53 14.69
C GLN A 89 58.00 -42.70 15.75
N GLN A 90 58.63 -42.42 16.90
CA GLN A 90 58.05 -41.53 17.90
C GLN A 90 57.88 -40.10 17.37
N GLN A 91 58.89 -39.57 16.67
CA GLN A 91 58.83 -38.25 16.06
C GLN A 91 57.67 -38.14 15.07
N GLN A 92 57.55 -39.12 14.17
CA GLN A 92 56.46 -39.17 13.18
C GLN A 92 55.08 -39.25 13.85
N THR A 93 54.97 -39.95 14.98
CA THR A 93 53.70 -40.04 15.74
C THR A 93 53.34 -38.69 16.36
N LEU A 94 54.33 -37.95 16.88
CA LEU A 94 54.11 -36.60 17.42
C LEU A 94 53.67 -35.62 16.33
N ASP A 95 54.28 -35.68 15.15
CA ASP A 95 53.89 -34.85 14.01
C ASP A 95 52.47 -35.17 13.54
N GLN A 96 52.10 -36.46 13.46
CA GLN A 96 50.72 -36.87 13.14
C GLN A 96 49.70 -36.42 14.17
N LEU A 97 50.02 -36.46 15.47
CA LEU A 97 49.12 -35.98 16.51
C LEU A 97 48.95 -34.47 16.44
N ARG A 98 50.02 -33.74 16.10
CA ARG A 98 49.98 -32.30 15.89
C ARG A 98 49.08 -31.92 14.73
N ASP A 99 49.24 -32.56 13.56
CA ASP A 99 48.38 -32.32 12.40
C ASP A 99 46.90 -32.61 12.69
N ARG A 100 46.63 -33.66 13.47
CA ARG A 100 45.27 -33.99 13.90
C ARG A 100 44.68 -32.95 14.84
N LEU A 101 45.47 -32.41 15.77
CA LEU A 101 45.03 -31.33 16.64
C LEU A 101 44.71 -30.07 15.83
N ASP A 102 45.58 -29.68 14.90
CA ASP A 102 45.37 -28.52 14.03
C ASP A 102 44.08 -28.69 13.18
N THR A 103 43.84 -29.91 12.69
CA THR A 103 42.61 -30.23 11.94
C THR A 103 41.36 -30.12 12.82
N LEU A 104 41.38 -30.69 14.03
CA LEU A 104 40.26 -30.63 14.96
C LEU A 104 39.97 -29.19 15.43
N GLU A 105 41.01 -28.37 15.60
CA GLU A 105 40.86 -26.95 15.90
C GLU A 105 40.20 -26.19 14.74
N ALA A 106 40.57 -26.49 13.50
CA ALA A 106 39.95 -25.92 12.32
C ALA A 106 38.47 -26.34 12.17
N GLU A 107 38.15 -27.62 12.40
CA GLU A 107 36.77 -28.12 12.41
C GLU A 107 35.94 -27.42 13.50
N ARG A 108 36.47 -27.33 14.73
CA ARG A 108 35.79 -26.62 15.82
C ARG A 108 35.55 -25.15 15.50
N ALA A 109 36.51 -24.48 14.86
CA ALA A 109 36.33 -23.09 14.43
C ALA A 109 35.22 -22.96 13.37
N SER A 110 35.14 -23.91 12.44
CA SER A 110 34.08 -23.99 11.43
C SER A 110 32.70 -24.20 12.08
N ASP A 111 32.59 -25.12 13.04
CA ASP A 111 31.34 -25.39 13.75
C ASP A 111 30.84 -24.16 14.53
N VAL A 112 31.76 -23.45 15.20
CA VAL A 112 31.43 -22.20 15.89
C VAL A 112 30.97 -21.13 14.89
N ALA A 113 31.58 -21.06 13.70
CA ALA A 113 31.15 -20.12 12.66
C ALA A 113 29.76 -20.47 12.12
N LEU A 114 29.47 -21.76 11.91
CA LEU A 114 28.16 -22.23 11.49
C LEU A 114 27.09 -21.92 12.55
N GLY A 115 27.39 -22.17 13.83
CA GLY A 115 26.51 -21.84 14.95
C GLY A 115 26.14 -20.36 14.96
N ARG A 116 27.13 -19.46 14.85
CA ARG A 116 26.89 -18.02 14.75
C ARG A 116 26.03 -17.63 13.55
N ASN A 117 26.20 -18.29 12.41
CA ASN A 117 25.36 -18.03 11.24
C ASN A 117 23.90 -18.46 11.47
N VAL A 118 23.69 -19.61 12.10
CA VAL A 118 22.35 -20.09 12.46
C VAL A 118 21.69 -19.12 13.44
N ASP A 119 22.41 -18.70 14.49
CA ASP A 119 21.89 -17.75 15.47
C ASP A 119 21.48 -16.43 14.81
N ALA A 120 22.35 -15.85 13.96
CA ALA A 120 22.03 -14.63 13.23
C ALA A 120 20.82 -14.77 12.29
N ARG A 121 20.60 -15.97 11.73
CA ARG A 121 19.42 -16.25 10.91
C ARG A 121 18.16 -16.40 11.75
N LEU A 122 18.26 -17.01 12.95
CA LEU A 122 17.15 -17.13 13.89
C LEU A 122 16.71 -15.75 14.40
N ASP A 123 17.66 -14.88 14.75
CA ASP A 123 17.37 -13.51 15.16
C ASP A 123 16.63 -12.73 14.06
N ARG A 124 17.11 -12.84 12.80
CA ARG A 124 16.44 -12.21 11.65
C ARG A 124 15.05 -12.77 11.41
N LEU A 125 14.84 -14.08 11.59
CA LEU A 125 13.53 -14.71 11.49
C LEU A 125 12.58 -14.20 12.58
N ALA A 126 13.07 -14.06 13.81
CA ALA A 126 12.28 -13.51 14.91
C ALA A 126 11.85 -12.06 14.61
N GLU A 127 12.76 -11.23 14.11
CA GLU A 127 12.47 -9.85 13.70
C GLU A 127 11.40 -9.81 12.59
N HIS A 128 11.49 -10.67 11.57
CA HIS A 128 10.48 -10.76 10.53
C HIS A 128 9.11 -11.22 11.03
N VAL A 129 9.07 -12.14 12.00
CA VAL A 129 7.83 -12.60 12.61
C VAL A 129 7.17 -11.45 13.38
N GLU A 130 7.96 -10.69 14.14
CA GLU A 130 7.45 -9.52 14.88
C GLU A 130 6.96 -8.42 13.93
N ALA A 131 7.72 -8.11 12.88
CA ALA A 131 7.32 -7.15 11.86
C ALA A 131 6.00 -7.57 11.15
N ASN A 132 5.84 -8.85 10.84
CA ASN A 132 4.61 -9.38 10.26
C ASN A 132 3.43 -9.29 11.25
N ALA A 133 3.66 -9.57 12.53
CA ALA A 133 2.63 -9.42 13.56
C ALA A 133 2.17 -7.96 13.70
N GLN A 134 3.10 -7.01 13.70
CA GLN A 134 2.79 -5.58 13.72
C GLN A 134 2.03 -5.14 12.47
N MET A 135 2.45 -5.59 11.28
CA MET A 135 1.73 -5.31 10.03
C MET A 135 0.30 -5.84 10.08
N LYS A 136 0.12 -7.08 10.56
CA LYS A 136 -1.21 -7.67 10.72
C LYS A 136 -2.07 -6.84 11.68
N GLN A 137 -1.54 -6.42 12.82
CA GLN A 137 -2.27 -5.57 13.76
C GLN A 137 -2.70 -4.24 13.15
N ARG A 138 -1.84 -3.61 12.34
CA ARG A 138 -2.18 -2.38 11.61
C ARG A 138 -3.30 -2.63 10.59
N LEU A 139 -3.23 -3.72 9.84
CA LEU A 139 -4.29 -4.10 8.90
C LEU A 139 -5.61 -4.37 9.62
N ASP A 140 -5.59 -5.08 10.74
CA ASP A 140 -6.79 -5.36 11.54
C ASP A 140 -7.39 -4.07 12.14
N HIS A 141 -6.56 -3.07 12.49
CA HIS A 141 -7.04 -1.75 12.89
C HIS A 141 -7.69 -0.98 11.72
N LEU A 142 -7.02 -0.89 10.57
CA LEU A 142 -7.57 -0.19 9.40
C LEU A 142 -8.82 -0.88 8.85
N ALA A 143 -8.87 -2.21 8.94
CA ALA A 143 -10.02 -3.01 8.56
C ALA A 143 -11.02 -3.18 9.71
N SER A 144 -10.81 -2.52 10.85
CA SER A 144 -11.77 -2.56 11.93
C SER A 144 -13.11 -2.06 11.38
N ALA A 145 -14.15 -2.85 11.60
CA ALA A 145 -15.50 -2.52 11.14
C ALA A 145 -15.90 -1.11 11.59
N ASP A 146 -15.45 -0.71 12.79
CA ASP A 146 -15.71 0.62 13.36
C ASP A 146 -15.15 1.78 12.51
N GLU A 147 -13.95 1.67 11.94
CA GLU A 147 -13.36 2.75 11.12
C GLU A 147 -14.04 2.83 9.74
N VAL A 148 -14.35 1.67 9.14
CA VAL A 148 -15.07 1.59 7.87
C VAL A 148 -16.53 2.06 8.02
N ASP A 149 -17.20 1.65 9.08
CA ASP A 149 -18.57 2.07 9.41
C ASP A 149 -18.60 3.56 9.73
N GLY A 150 -17.63 4.06 10.49
CA GLY A 150 -17.50 5.48 10.81
C GLY A 150 -17.25 6.34 9.56
N LEU A 151 -16.43 5.87 8.62
CA LEU A 151 -16.25 6.56 7.33
C LEU A 151 -17.53 6.50 6.47
N SER A 152 -18.21 5.36 6.43
CA SER A 152 -19.46 5.19 5.69
C SER A 152 -20.55 6.11 6.23
N GLN A 153 -20.73 6.16 7.56
CA GLN A 153 -21.68 7.06 8.20
C GLN A 153 -21.38 8.54 7.87
N ARG A 154 -20.11 8.94 7.87
CA ARG A 154 -19.73 10.32 7.50
C ARG A 154 -20.00 10.62 6.03
N ILE A 155 -19.84 9.65 5.14
CA ILE A 155 -20.19 9.78 3.73
C ILE A 155 -21.71 9.93 3.58
N ASP A 156 -22.50 9.15 4.30
CA ASP A 156 -23.97 9.23 4.28
C ASP A 156 -24.46 10.58 4.83
N GLU A 157 -23.89 11.05 5.94
CA GLU A 157 -24.19 12.37 6.51
C GLU A 157 -23.84 13.51 5.55
N LEU A 158 -22.68 13.44 4.91
CA LEU A 158 -22.25 14.45 3.94
C LEU A 158 -23.15 14.44 2.70
N SER A 159 -23.49 13.25 2.20
CA SER A 159 -24.38 13.08 1.04
C SER A 159 -25.76 13.64 1.36
N GLY A 160 -26.33 13.31 2.51
CA GLY A 160 -27.59 13.89 2.98
C GLY A 160 -27.53 15.42 3.13
N SER A 161 -26.43 15.96 3.66
CA SER A 161 -26.26 17.41 3.74
C SER A 161 -26.17 18.08 2.36
N VAL A 162 -25.57 17.42 1.37
CA VAL A 162 -25.49 17.93 0.00
C VAL A 162 -26.88 17.93 -0.63
N ASP A 163 -27.65 16.85 -0.48
CA ASP A 163 -29.01 16.76 -1.03
C ASP A 163 -29.96 17.82 -0.45
N VAL A 164 -29.88 18.08 0.86
CA VAL A 164 -30.66 19.13 1.52
C VAL A 164 -30.29 20.51 0.96
N ARG A 165 -28.99 20.81 0.84
CA ARG A 165 -28.53 22.10 0.30
C ARG A 165 -28.91 22.26 -1.17
N PHE A 166 -28.80 21.21 -1.97
CA PHE A 166 -29.18 21.24 -3.37
C PHE A 166 -30.68 21.48 -3.53
N SER A 167 -31.50 20.81 -2.71
CA SER A 167 -32.95 21.03 -2.69
C SER A 167 -33.31 22.46 -2.30
N ALA A 168 -32.65 23.01 -1.28
CA ALA A 168 -32.85 24.40 -0.86
C ALA A 168 -32.45 25.39 -1.97
N VAL A 169 -31.32 25.17 -2.65
CA VAL A 169 -30.90 26.00 -3.80
C VAL A 169 -31.96 25.96 -4.91
N ARG A 170 -32.46 24.76 -5.25
CA ARG A 170 -33.50 24.60 -6.28
C ARG A 170 -34.80 25.33 -5.91
N GLU A 171 -35.22 25.27 -4.65
CA GLU A 171 -36.38 26.02 -4.18
C GLU A 171 -36.17 27.53 -4.27
N THR A 172 -34.98 28.02 -3.90
CA THR A 172 -34.65 29.45 -4.05
C THR A 172 -34.64 29.89 -5.51
N GLU A 173 -34.12 29.07 -6.42
CA GLU A 173 -34.11 29.34 -7.86
C GLU A 173 -35.54 29.49 -8.39
N GLN A 174 -36.41 28.53 -8.09
CA GLN A 174 -37.84 28.58 -8.47
C GLN A 174 -38.54 29.82 -7.90
N GLY A 175 -38.24 30.20 -6.64
CA GLY A 175 -38.78 31.41 -6.03
C GLY A 175 -38.31 32.70 -6.70
N LEU A 176 -37.04 32.74 -7.13
CA LEU A 176 -36.48 33.87 -7.90
C LEU A 176 -37.11 33.95 -9.29
N GLU A 177 -37.27 32.83 -10.00
CA GLU A 177 -37.92 32.77 -11.30
C GLU A 177 -39.36 33.30 -11.23
N ALA A 178 -40.15 32.80 -10.26
CA ALA A 178 -41.52 33.27 -10.04
C ALA A 178 -41.57 34.78 -9.71
N SER A 179 -40.61 35.28 -8.92
CA SER A 179 -40.51 36.71 -8.59
C SER A 179 -40.20 37.55 -9.82
N ILE A 180 -39.29 37.08 -10.68
CA ILE A 180 -38.93 37.74 -11.95
C ILE A 180 -40.16 37.82 -12.86
N ASP A 181 -40.91 36.73 -13.00
CA ASP A 181 -42.10 36.70 -13.86
C ASP A 181 -43.22 37.61 -13.32
N ALA A 182 -43.45 37.64 -12.00
CA ALA A 182 -44.38 38.58 -11.38
C ALA A 182 -43.96 40.05 -11.61
N LEU A 183 -42.65 40.34 -11.57
CA LEU A 183 -42.11 41.67 -11.89
C LEU A 183 -42.33 42.03 -13.37
N ARG A 184 -42.10 41.11 -14.30
CA ARG A 184 -42.38 41.30 -15.73
C ARG A 184 -43.84 41.60 -15.97
N GLU A 185 -44.75 40.83 -15.37
CA GLU A 185 -46.20 41.04 -15.52
C GLU A 185 -46.64 42.41 -14.98
N ARG A 186 -46.12 42.82 -13.82
CA ARG A 186 -46.37 44.17 -13.26
C ARG A 186 -45.84 45.28 -14.16
N LEU A 187 -44.69 45.09 -14.79
CA LEU A 187 -44.12 46.07 -15.73
C LEU A 187 -44.98 46.20 -17.00
N GLU A 188 -45.46 45.10 -17.56
CA GLU A 188 -46.36 45.11 -18.72
C GLU A 188 -47.72 45.75 -18.39
N LYS A 189 -48.32 45.43 -17.23
CA LYS A 189 -49.53 46.11 -16.73
C LYS A 189 -49.32 47.62 -16.51
N ARG A 190 -48.12 48.05 -16.14
CA ARG A 190 -47.75 49.48 -16.00
C ARG A 190 -47.54 50.19 -17.34
N LYS A 191 -47.23 49.48 -18.42
CA LYS A 191 -47.14 50.05 -19.78
C LYS A 191 -48.52 50.22 -20.42
N ALA A 192 -49.49 49.37 -20.05
CA ALA A 192 -50.86 49.43 -20.57
C ALA A 192 -51.77 50.50 -19.92
N LYS A 193 -51.28 51.22 -18.89
CA LYS A 193 -52.03 52.30 -18.23
C LYS A 193 -51.39 53.67 -18.58
N PRO A 194 -52.16 54.72 -18.94
CA PRO A 194 -51.59 56.02 -19.27
C PRO A 194 -50.75 56.53 -18.10
N ARG A 195 -49.47 56.81 -18.36
CA ARG A 195 -48.52 57.30 -17.35
C ARG A 195 -48.84 58.76 -17.06
N GLN A 196 -49.30 59.03 -15.85
CA GLN A 196 -49.16 60.36 -15.26
C GLN A 196 -47.70 60.53 -14.86
N ASP A 197 -47.06 61.56 -15.42
CA ASP A 197 -45.64 61.86 -15.32
C ASP A 197 -45.09 61.81 -13.89
N GLN A 198 -44.01 61.04 -13.71
CA GLN A 198 -43.02 61.32 -12.68
C GLN A 198 -41.62 61.26 -13.29
N ALA A 199 -41.20 62.45 -13.72
CA ALA A 199 -39.86 63.01 -13.68
C ALA A 199 -38.66 62.06 -13.89
N SER A 200 -38.02 62.31 -15.03
CA SER A 200 -36.61 62.05 -15.33
C SER A 200 -35.68 62.10 -14.10
N ARG A 201 -35.31 60.93 -13.57
CA ARG A 201 -34.13 60.83 -12.72
C ARG A 201 -32.90 61.00 -13.61
N SER A 202 -32.38 62.22 -13.58
CA SER A 202 -30.99 62.58 -13.87
C SER A 202 -30.04 61.38 -13.76
N ARG A 203 -29.45 61.00 -14.90
CA ARG A 203 -28.36 60.02 -15.00
C ARG A 203 -27.14 60.59 -14.29
N ARG A 204 -27.09 60.42 -12.96
CA ARG A 204 -25.90 60.74 -12.18
C ARG A 204 -24.75 59.88 -12.72
N LYS A 205 -23.64 60.53 -13.08
CA LYS A 205 -22.42 59.84 -13.53
C LYS A 205 -22.02 58.83 -12.44
N SER A 206 -21.93 57.55 -12.78
CA SER A 206 -21.37 56.54 -11.88
C SER A 206 -19.95 56.98 -11.51
N PRO A 207 -19.55 56.87 -10.24
CA PRO A 207 -18.19 57.19 -9.84
C PRO A 207 -17.21 56.31 -10.65
N THR A 208 -16.06 56.87 -11.01
CA THR A 208 -14.99 56.14 -11.71
C THR A 208 -13.95 55.70 -10.67
N PRO A 209 -13.45 54.45 -10.71
CA PRO A 209 -12.42 54.00 -9.77
C PRO A 209 -11.11 54.79 -9.95
N PRO A 210 -10.40 55.13 -8.86
CA PRO A 210 -9.12 55.84 -8.91
C PRO A 210 -7.94 54.90 -9.22
N PHE A 211 -8.20 53.78 -9.88
CA PHE A 211 -7.23 52.75 -10.24
C PHE A 211 -7.63 52.15 -11.59
N THR A 212 -6.65 51.69 -12.33
CA THR A 212 -6.85 50.99 -13.59
C THR A 212 -7.04 49.50 -13.32
N ILE A 213 -8.00 48.88 -14.00
CA ILE A 213 -8.16 47.43 -13.96
C ILE A 213 -7.38 46.84 -15.13
N ALA A 214 -6.40 45.98 -14.84
CA ALA A 214 -5.58 45.31 -15.83
C ALA A 214 -6.19 43.99 -16.31
N GLY A 215 -6.94 43.30 -15.45
CA GLY A 215 -7.58 42.03 -15.78
C GLY A 215 -7.95 41.21 -14.55
N VAL A 216 -8.24 39.94 -14.79
CA VAL A 216 -8.59 38.96 -13.74
C VAL A 216 -7.61 37.81 -13.74
N GLU A 217 -7.07 37.54 -12.57
CA GLU A 217 -6.16 36.43 -12.31
C GLU A 217 -6.93 35.29 -11.61
N ARG A 218 -6.71 34.05 -12.03
CA ARG A 218 -7.28 32.86 -11.41
C ARG A 218 -6.19 32.05 -10.72
N ARG A 219 -6.35 31.79 -9.42
CA ARG A 219 -5.46 30.92 -8.65
C ARG A 219 -6.29 29.86 -7.96
N GLY A 220 -6.28 28.65 -8.51
CA GLY A 220 -7.24 27.60 -8.17
C GLY A 220 -8.68 28.08 -8.40
N ASP A 221 -9.52 27.92 -7.38
CA ASP A 221 -10.94 28.31 -7.42
C ASP A 221 -11.20 29.77 -7.03
N ARG A 222 -10.14 30.57 -6.87
CA ARG A 222 -10.24 31.97 -6.45
C ARG A 222 -9.93 32.91 -7.61
N ARG A 223 -10.79 33.92 -7.77
CA ARG A 223 -10.57 35.04 -8.69
C ARG A 223 -10.00 36.23 -7.93
N PHE A 224 -9.03 36.87 -8.56
CA PHE A 224 -8.39 38.10 -8.10
C PHE A 224 -8.49 39.15 -9.19
N LEU A 225 -8.79 40.38 -8.82
CA LEU A 225 -8.77 41.50 -9.74
C LEU A 225 -7.37 42.12 -9.71
N ALA A 226 -6.72 42.20 -10.87
CA ALA A 226 -5.44 42.88 -11.04
C ALA A 226 -5.69 44.36 -11.29
N ILE A 227 -5.14 45.22 -10.43
CA ILE A 227 -5.31 46.67 -10.50
C ILE A 227 -3.98 47.40 -10.33
N ALA A 228 -3.88 48.60 -10.90
CA ALA A 228 -2.76 49.52 -10.72
C ALA A 228 -3.28 50.89 -10.26
N ASP A 229 -2.51 51.62 -9.47
CA ASP A 229 -2.87 52.98 -9.01
C ASP A 229 -2.76 54.04 -10.14
N GLY A 230 -2.23 53.66 -11.31
CA GLY A 230 -2.11 54.48 -12.52
C GLY A 230 -2.25 53.65 -13.79
N GLU A 231 -1.63 54.07 -14.88
CA GLU A 231 -1.53 53.24 -16.09
C GLU A 231 -0.69 51.98 -15.85
N VAL A 232 -1.06 50.89 -16.50
CA VAL A 232 -0.37 49.60 -16.38
C VAL A 232 0.82 49.61 -17.35
N ALA A 233 2.01 49.93 -16.84
CA ALA A 233 3.25 49.93 -17.65
C ALA A 233 4.06 48.63 -17.47
N SER A 234 4.01 48.02 -16.28
CA SER A 234 4.70 46.75 -15.95
C SER A 234 3.84 45.86 -15.05
N LEU A 235 4.14 44.56 -15.04
CA LEU A 235 3.52 43.60 -14.12
C LEU A 235 3.81 43.91 -12.64
N SER A 236 4.94 44.57 -12.35
CA SER A 236 5.31 44.96 -10.98
C SER A 236 4.40 46.04 -10.38
N ASP A 237 3.67 46.78 -11.22
CA ASP A 237 2.73 47.83 -10.79
C ASP A 237 1.36 47.26 -10.39
N LEU A 238 1.15 45.96 -10.66
CA LEU A 238 -0.11 45.29 -10.41
C LEU A 238 -0.18 44.76 -8.99
N ARG A 239 -1.29 45.09 -8.32
CA ARG A 239 -1.71 44.42 -7.09
C ARG A 239 -2.97 43.59 -7.34
N LEU A 240 -3.04 42.45 -6.66
CA LEU A 240 -4.19 41.56 -6.71
C LEU A 240 -5.11 41.81 -5.52
N ILE A 241 -6.39 42.08 -5.78
CA ILE A 241 -7.42 42.19 -4.75
C ILE A 241 -8.50 41.12 -4.92
N ARG A 242 -9.05 40.66 -3.79
CA ARG A 242 -10.16 39.68 -3.75
C ARG A 242 -11.46 40.31 -3.26
N ALA A 243 -12.59 39.63 -3.49
CA ALA A 243 -13.87 40.01 -2.91
C ALA A 243 -13.73 40.24 -1.39
N GLY A 244 -14.33 41.33 -0.91
CA GLY A 244 -14.24 41.86 0.45
C GLY A 244 -13.10 42.86 0.68
N GLN A 245 -12.06 42.91 -0.16
CA GLN A 245 -10.96 43.87 0.00
C GLN A 245 -11.32 45.26 -0.53
N SER A 246 -10.69 46.29 0.04
CA SER A 246 -10.97 47.69 -0.26
C SER A 246 -9.75 48.44 -0.78
N VAL A 247 -9.99 49.36 -1.71
CA VAL A 247 -9.02 50.31 -2.28
C VAL A 247 -9.60 51.70 -2.11
N GLY A 248 -9.12 52.42 -1.11
CA GLY A 248 -9.79 53.63 -0.62
C GLY A 248 -11.25 53.32 -0.27
N ARG A 249 -12.17 54.04 -0.90
CA ARG A 249 -13.64 53.89 -0.74
C ARG A 249 -14.28 52.77 -1.57
N TRP A 250 -13.48 52.05 -2.35
CA TRP A 250 -13.97 51.00 -3.25
C TRP A 250 -13.78 49.64 -2.63
N ARG A 251 -14.85 48.99 -2.17
CA ARG A 251 -14.79 47.59 -1.74
C ARG A 251 -15.22 46.67 -2.87
N LEU A 252 -14.36 45.73 -3.24
CA LEU A 252 -14.69 44.74 -4.25
C LEU A 252 -15.73 43.76 -3.68
N SER A 253 -16.90 43.68 -4.31
CA SER A 253 -18.00 42.82 -3.86
C SER A 253 -17.99 41.49 -4.60
N SER A 254 -17.83 41.52 -5.93
CA SER A 254 -17.73 40.30 -6.76
C SER A 254 -16.95 40.54 -8.04
N ILE A 255 -16.41 39.44 -8.61
CA ILE A 255 -15.78 39.41 -9.93
C ILE A 255 -16.58 38.43 -10.79
N ASP A 256 -17.29 38.97 -11.77
CA ASP A 256 -18.02 38.22 -12.78
C ASP A 256 -17.30 38.30 -14.13
N GLY A 257 -17.56 37.35 -15.04
CA GLY A 257 -16.71 37.04 -16.20
C GLY A 257 -16.29 38.25 -17.06
N ARG A 258 -17.09 39.33 -17.11
CA ARG A 258 -16.77 40.56 -17.86
C ARG A 258 -16.86 41.84 -17.03
N SER A 259 -17.06 41.73 -15.72
CA SER A 259 -17.23 42.91 -14.85
C SER A 259 -16.83 42.66 -13.41
N ALA A 260 -16.36 43.71 -12.74
CA ALA A 260 -16.17 43.72 -11.30
C ALA A 260 -17.20 44.66 -10.66
N SER A 261 -17.87 44.17 -9.61
CA SER A 261 -18.83 44.96 -8.84
C SER A 261 -18.18 45.47 -7.57
N PHE A 262 -18.31 46.77 -7.32
CA PHE A 262 -17.75 47.45 -6.16
C PHE A 262 -18.83 48.14 -5.36
N THR A 263 -18.72 48.12 -4.04
CA THR A 263 -19.54 48.99 -3.18
C THR A 263 -18.75 50.25 -2.81
N VAL A 264 -19.32 51.41 -3.11
CA VAL A 264 -18.77 52.76 -2.82
C VAL A 264 -19.84 53.57 -2.10
N ASP A 265 -19.57 53.95 -0.84
CA ASP A 265 -20.53 54.65 0.04
C ASP A 265 -21.92 53.97 0.08
N GLY A 266 -21.93 52.65 0.15
CA GLY A 266 -23.17 51.85 0.18
C GLY A 266 -23.91 51.74 -1.15
N ARG A 267 -23.31 52.19 -2.27
CA ARG A 267 -23.85 52.00 -3.63
C ARG A 267 -23.03 50.98 -4.40
N ASP A 268 -23.71 50.10 -5.12
CA ASP A 268 -23.03 49.17 -6.02
C ASP A 268 -22.74 49.83 -7.38
N VAL A 269 -21.49 49.68 -7.80
CA VAL A 269 -20.92 50.26 -9.02
C VAL A 269 -20.28 49.11 -9.80
N VAL A 270 -20.77 48.88 -11.01
CA VAL A 270 -20.24 47.86 -11.91
C VAL A 270 -19.22 48.50 -12.83
N VAL A 271 -18.02 47.92 -12.88
CA VAL A 271 -16.93 48.34 -13.76
C VAL A 271 -16.63 47.20 -14.73
N SER A 272 -16.66 47.49 -16.03
CA SER A 272 -16.30 46.53 -17.06
C SER A 272 -14.81 46.20 -16.99
N LEU A 273 -14.48 44.93 -17.19
CA LEU A 273 -13.10 44.49 -17.34
C LEU A 273 -12.63 44.77 -18.79
N PRO A 274 -11.33 45.05 -18.99
CA PRO A 274 -10.76 45.16 -20.33
C PRO A 274 -10.85 43.85 -21.13
#